data_AF-A0A8T5L2H8-F1
#
_entry.id   AF-A0A8T5L2H8-F1
#
_cell.length_a   1.000
_cell.length_b   1.000
_cell.length_c   1.000
_cell.angle_alpha   90.00
_cell.angle_beta   90.00
_cell.angle_gamma   90.00
#
_symmetry.space_group_name_H-M   'P 1'
#
loop_
_entity.id
_entity.type
_entity.pdbx_description
1 polymer ?
#
loop_
_entity_poly.entity_id
_entity_poly.type
_entity_poly.pdbx_seq_one_letter_code
_entity_poly.pdbx_strand_id
1 'polypeptide(L)'
;MPSKKIIIISISILLLFFLFFVSIIYPSHVSVVSSCNSEKFEKEYPNYHVTGSFSVEYSNKTNESIPIITLNQGIKEDSPTMKHELIHQWEFEHGVLFNCRFPILKLFSEIPAYSVQRYYEFKELIF
;
A
#
# COMPACT_ATOMS: atom_id res chain seq x y z
N MET A 1 11.73 38.30 13.59
CA MET A 1 12.02 36.97 14.18
C MET A 1 10.70 36.23 14.35
N PRO A 2 10.56 34.99 13.84
CA PRO A 2 9.35 34.21 14.05
C PRO A 2 9.14 33.97 15.55
N SER A 3 7.88 34.01 15.99
CA SER A 3 7.55 33.72 17.40
C SER A 3 7.84 32.25 17.71
N LYS A 4 8.16 31.93 18.98
CA LYS A 4 8.35 30.54 19.43
C LYS A 4 7.18 29.64 19.05
N LYS A 5 5.95 30.17 19.03
CA LYS A 5 4.74 29.44 18.61
C LYS A 5 4.79 29.03 17.14
N ILE A 6 5.20 29.92 16.25
CA ILE A 6 5.32 29.62 14.81
C ILE A 6 6.36 28.52 14.59
N ILE A 7 7.49 28.58 15.28
CA ILE A 7 8.54 27.55 15.18
C ILE A 7 8.00 26.18 15.60
N ILE A 8 7.31 26.10 16.74
CA ILE A 8 6.73 24.84 17.23
C ILE A 8 5.72 24.28 16.24
N ILE A 9 4.80 25.11 15.74
CA ILE A 9 3.79 24.69 14.75
C ILE A 9 4.45 24.16 13.48
N SER A 10 5.46 24.87 12.95
CA SER A 10 6.17 24.42 11.76
C SER A 10 6.88 23.08 11.97
N ILE A 11 7.52 22.88 13.14
CA ILE A 11 8.15 21.60 13.48
C ILE A 11 7.12 20.49 13.59
N SER A 12 5.98 20.74 14.24
CA SER A 12 4.90 19.76 14.34
C SER A 12 4.34 19.36 12.98
N ILE A 13 4.13 20.31 12.08
CA ILE A 13 3.66 20.04 10.70
C ILE A 13 4.70 19.24 9.92
N LEU A 14 5.98 19.63 10.01
CA LEU A 14 7.07 18.90 9.34
C LEU A 14 7.18 17.46 9.86
N LEU A 15 7.05 17.26 11.17
CA LEU A 15 7.05 15.94 11.77
C LEU A 15 5.84 15.11 11.30
N LEU A 16 4.64 15.70 11.27
CA LEU A 16 3.43 15.03 10.78
C LEU A 16 3.59 14.61 9.31
N PHE A 17 4.12 15.51 8.48
CA PHE A 17 4.38 15.20 7.08
C PHE A 17 5.44 14.11 6.92
N PHE A 18 6.52 14.16 7.70
CA PHE A 18 7.56 13.14 7.71
C PHE A 18 7.00 11.76 8.11
N LEU A 19 6.20 11.69 9.17
CA LEU A 19 5.58 10.45 9.63
C LEU A 19 4.61 9.88 8.59
N PHE A 20 3.79 10.74 7.98
CA PHE A 20 2.90 10.34 6.89
C PHE A 20 3.70 9.84 5.68
N PHE A 21 4.78 10.54 5.31
CA PHE A 21 5.63 10.14 4.20
C PHE A 21 6.25 8.77 4.42
N VAL A 22 6.89 8.55 5.56
CA VAL A 22 7.60 7.29 5.86
C VAL A 22 6.63 6.13 6.06
N SER A 23 5.47 6.37 6.66
CA SER A 23 4.54 5.28 7.01
C SER A 23 3.57 4.93 5.88
N ILE A 24 3.25 5.88 5.00
CA ILE A 24 2.21 5.73 3.97
C ILE A 24 2.77 5.93 2.57
N ILE A 25 3.29 7.13 2.26
CA ILE A 25 3.66 7.49 0.88
C ILE A 25 4.82 6.65 0.36
N TYR A 26 5.88 6.49 1.16
CA TYR A 26 7.05 5.72 0.78
C TYR A 26 6.73 4.24 0.54
N PRO A 27 6.07 3.50 1.44
CA PRO A 27 5.72 2.11 1.16
C PRO A 27 4.71 1.97 0.00
N SER A 28 3.77 2.91 -0.15
CA SER A 28 2.88 2.96 -1.33
C SER A 28 3.68 3.08 -2.62
N HIS A 29 4.68 3.97 -2.65
CA HIS A 29 5.57 4.11 -3.80
C HIS A 29 6.34 2.83 -4.09
N VAL A 30 6.93 2.21 -3.07
CA VAL A 30 7.68 0.96 -3.20
C VAL A 30 6.79 -0.17 -3.74
N SER A 31 5.52 -0.25 -3.30
CA SER A 31 4.53 -1.19 -3.85
C SER A 31 4.22 -0.95 -5.33
N VAL A 32 4.05 0.32 -5.75
CA VAL A 32 3.88 0.66 -7.18
C VAL A 32 5.12 0.24 -7.98
N VAL A 33 6.33 0.51 -7.50
CA VAL A 33 7.56 0.11 -8.22
C VAL A 33 7.65 -1.41 -8.31
N SER A 34 7.30 -2.13 -7.23
CA SER A 34 7.30 -3.59 -7.20
C SER A 34 6.35 -4.19 -8.24
N SER A 35 5.11 -3.69 -8.30
CA SER A 35 4.07 -4.22 -9.17
C SER A 35 4.21 -3.76 -10.64
N CYS A 36 4.67 -2.53 -10.88
CA CYS A 36 4.75 -1.96 -12.23
C CYS A 36 6.11 -2.05 -12.90
N ASN A 37 7.16 -2.42 -12.15
CA ASN A 37 8.52 -2.49 -12.66
C ASN A 37 9.33 -3.58 -11.96
N SER A 38 8.75 -4.78 -11.86
CA SER A 38 9.29 -5.92 -11.11
C SER A 38 10.75 -6.25 -11.45
N GLU A 39 11.13 -6.19 -12.73
CA GLU A 39 12.52 -6.45 -13.18
C GLU A 39 13.55 -5.48 -12.60
N LYS A 40 13.18 -4.21 -12.40
CA LYS A 40 14.06 -3.22 -11.76
C LYS A 40 13.94 -3.26 -10.24
N PHE A 41 12.76 -3.59 -9.74
CA PHE A 41 12.48 -3.66 -8.32
C PHE A 41 13.45 -4.60 -7.58
N GLU A 42 13.64 -5.82 -8.08
CA GLU A 42 14.54 -6.80 -7.45
C GLU A 42 16.01 -6.30 -7.39
N LYS A 43 16.42 -5.45 -8.34
CA LYS A 43 17.77 -4.86 -8.38
C LYS A 43 17.92 -3.68 -7.45
N GLU A 44 16.91 -2.82 -7.38
CA GLU A 44 16.92 -1.59 -6.57
C GLU A 44 16.59 -1.86 -5.09
N TYR A 45 15.81 -2.91 -4.82
CA TYR A 45 15.29 -3.26 -3.50
C TYR A 45 15.53 -4.75 -3.17
N PRO A 46 16.77 -5.25 -3.20
CA PRO A 46 17.07 -6.68 -3.06
C PRO A 46 16.68 -7.27 -1.68
N ASN A 47 16.53 -6.42 -0.67
CA ASN A 47 16.15 -6.82 0.70
C ASN A 47 14.67 -6.53 1.00
N TYR A 48 13.89 -6.07 0.02
CA TYR A 48 12.48 -5.81 0.23
C TYR A 48 11.67 -7.07 -0.06
N HIS A 49 10.94 -7.55 0.94
CA HIS A 49 10.10 -8.72 0.82
C HIS A 49 8.65 -8.29 0.57
N VAL A 50 8.14 -8.59 -0.63
CA VAL A 50 6.70 -8.49 -0.94
C VAL A 50 5.99 -9.53 -0.09
N THR A 51 5.03 -9.15 0.76
CA THR A 51 4.37 -10.07 1.72
C THR A 51 2.99 -10.54 1.28
N GLY A 52 2.40 -9.85 0.32
CA GLY A 52 1.11 -10.17 -0.29
C GLY A 52 1.03 -9.58 -1.69
N SER A 53 0.06 -10.04 -2.47
CA SER A 53 -0.26 -9.48 -3.77
C SER A 53 -1.73 -9.71 -4.13
N PHE A 54 -2.29 -8.71 -4.80
CA PHE A 54 -3.59 -8.78 -5.44
C PHE A 54 -3.42 -8.95 -6.96
N SER A 55 -4.10 -9.94 -7.53
CA SER A 55 -4.17 -10.17 -8.98
C SER A 55 -5.62 -10.38 -9.43
N VAL A 56 -5.84 -10.29 -10.75
CA VAL A 56 -7.15 -10.56 -11.36
C VAL A 56 -6.96 -11.59 -12.46
N GLU A 57 -7.65 -12.72 -12.36
CA GLU A 57 -7.63 -13.77 -13.37
C GLU A 57 -8.95 -13.85 -14.11
N TYR A 58 -8.91 -14.06 -15.42
CA TYR A 58 -10.12 -14.26 -16.22
C TYR A 58 -10.52 -15.74 -16.22
N SER A 59 -11.72 -16.04 -15.73
CA SER A 59 -12.28 -17.38 -15.75
C SER A 59 -13.06 -17.62 -17.04
N ASN A 60 -12.53 -18.49 -17.90
CA ASN A 60 -13.23 -18.95 -19.11
C ASN A 60 -14.53 -19.73 -18.81
N LYS A 61 -14.71 -20.23 -17.58
CA LYS A 61 -15.91 -20.98 -17.18
C LYS A 61 -17.09 -20.07 -16.84
N THR A 62 -16.81 -18.94 -16.20
CA THR A 62 -17.82 -17.97 -15.76
C THR A 62 -17.88 -16.74 -16.64
N ASN A 63 -16.91 -16.55 -17.55
CA ASN A 63 -16.71 -15.34 -18.34
C ASN A 63 -16.57 -14.08 -17.47
N GLU A 64 -15.90 -14.23 -16.34
CA GLU A 64 -15.76 -13.18 -15.33
C GLU A 64 -14.31 -13.03 -14.90
N SER A 65 -13.95 -11.79 -14.56
CA SER A 65 -12.69 -11.45 -13.91
C SER A 65 -12.81 -11.73 -12.41
N ILE A 66 -11.95 -12.59 -11.89
CA ILE A 66 -11.96 -13.06 -10.50
C ILE A 66 -10.77 -12.42 -9.76
N PRO A 67 -11.01 -11.72 -8.64
CA PRO A 67 -9.93 -11.21 -7.80
C PRO A 67 -9.27 -12.37 -7.04
N ILE A 68 -7.94 -12.35 -6.98
CA ILE A 68 -7.14 -13.32 -6.25
C ILE A 68 -6.19 -12.57 -5.34
N ILE A 69 -6.22 -12.92 -4.06
CA ILE A 69 -5.25 -12.45 -3.07
C ILE A 69 -4.29 -13.61 -2.80
N THR A 70 -2.99 -13.35 -2.93
CA THR A 70 -1.92 -14.28 -2.58
C THR A 70 -1.13 -13.70 -1.42
N LEU A 71 -1.04 -14.44 -0.31
CA LEU A 71 -0.19 -14.08 0.82
C LEU A 71 1.06 -14.96 0.83
N ASN A 72 2.20 -14.40 1.21
CA ASN A 72 3.42 -15.19 1.39
C ASN A 72 3.28 -16.19 2.53
N GLN A 73 4.05 -17.27 2.43
CA GLN A 73 4.06 -18.33 3.44
C GLN A 73 4.36 -17.77 4.85
N GLY A 74 3.47 -18.04 5.80
CA GLY A 74 3.59 -17.59 7.19
C GLY A 74 2.86 -16.28 7.50
N ILE A 75 2.35 -15.57 6.50
CA ILE A 75 1.45 -14.42 6.70
C ILE A 75 0.04 -14.96 6.97
N LYS A 76 -0.59 -14.45 8.02
CA LYS A 76 -1.93 -14.88 8.42
C LYS A 76 -3.01 -14.17 7.61
N GLU A 77 -4.15 -14.84 7.43
CA GLU A 77 -5.37 -14.30 6.82
C GLU A 77 -5.95 -13.09 7.57
N ASP A 78 -5.66 -12.92 8.86
CA ASP A 78 -6.10 -11.77 9.65
C ASP A 78 -5.07 -10.64 9.72
N SER A 79 -3.92 -10.81 9.06
CA SER A 79 -2.78 -9.87 9.13
C SER A 79 -3.10 -8.49 8.56
N PRO A 80 -2.33 -7.45 8.96
CA PRO A 80 -2.42 -6.13 8.34
C PRO A 80 -2.18 -6.17 6.82
N THR A 81 -1.33 -7.07 6.34
CA THR A 81 -1.14 -7.32 4.90
C THR A 81 -2.43 -7.79 4.25
N MET A 82 -3.19 -8.72 4.84
CA MET A 82 -4.49 -9.08 4.27
C MET A 82 -5.45 -7.88 4.23
N LYS A 83 -5.44 -7.03 5.27
CA LYS A 83 -6.27 -5.81 5.28
C LYS A 83 -5.91 -4.84 4.15
N HIS A 84 -4.64 -4.78 3.77
CA HIS A 84 -4.18 -4.06 2.58
C HIS A 84 -4.79 -4.66 1.31
N GLU A 85 -4.61 -5.96 1.09
CA GLU A 85 -5.07 -6.62 -0.15
C GLU A 85 -6.60 -6.57 -0.32
N LEU A 86 -7.35 -6.59 0.80
CA LEU A 86 -8.81 -6.41 0.78
C LEU A 86 -9.23 -5.02 0.28
N ILE A 87 -8.40 -3.98 0.42
CA ILE A 87 -8.67 -2.68 -0.19
C ILE A 87 -8.58 -2.78 -1.71
N HIS A 88 -7.58 -3.47 -2.25
CA HIS A 88 -7.49 -3.68 -3.70
C HIS A 88 -8.65 -4.51 -4.25
N GLN A 89 -9.11 -5.52 -3.50
CA GLN A 89 -10.33 -6.24 -3.85
C GLN A 89 -11.54 -5.30 -3.88
N TRP A 90 -11.71 -4.46 -2.86
CA TRP A 90 -12.79 -3.47 -2.84
C TRP A 90 -12.69 -2.49 -4.03
N GLU A 91 -11.49 -2.01 -4.35
CA GLU A 91 -11.24 -1.13 -5.50
C GLU A 91 -11.61 -1.81 -6.83
N PHE A 92 -11.32 -3.10 -6.97
CA PHE A 92 -11.71 -3.90 -8.12
C PHE A 92 -13.23 -4.01 -8.24
N GLU A 93 -13.91 -4.38 -7.15
CA GLU A 93 -15.37 -4.52 -7.09
C GLU A 93 -16.10 -3.21 -7.41
N HIS A 94 -15.47 -2.06 -7.15
CA HIS A 94 -16.03 -0.73 -7.41
C HIS A 94 -15.51 -0.09 -8.72
N GLY A 95 -14.70 -0.80 -9.51
CA GLY A 95 -14.19 -0.29 -10.79
C GLY A 95 -13.21 0.89 -10.66
N VAL A 96 -12.53 1.01 -9.52
CA VAL A 96 -11.55 2.07 -9.22
C VAL A 96 -10.14 1.54 -9.00
N LEU A 97 -9.90 0.25 -9.27
CA LEU A 97 -8.55 -0.32 -9.25
C LEU A 97 -7.75 0.19 -10.45
N PHE A 98 -6.63 0.85 -10.19
CA PHE A 98 -5.75 1.40 -11.23
C PHE A 98 -4.62 0.44 -11.59
N ASN A 99 -4.30 0.36 -12.88
CA ASN A 99 -3.21 -0.47 -13.39
C ASN A 99 -1.93 0.35 -13.66
N CYS A 100 -0.86 -0.35 -14.01
CA CYS A 100 0.47 0.22 -14.23
C CYS A 100 0.61 1.15 -15.44
N ARG A 101 -0.44 1.33 -16.25
CA ARG A 101 -0.45 2.33 -17.32
C ARG A 101 -0.33 3.76 -16.77
N PHE A 102 -0.85 3.99 -15.56
CA PHE A 102 -0.81 5.29 -14.89
C PHE A 102 -0.28 5.13 -13.45
N PRO A 103 1.05 5.04 -13.25
CA PRO A 103 1.66 4.78 -11.94
C PRO A 103 1.24 5.78 -10.85
N ILE A 104 0.96 7.03 -11.23
CA ILE A 104 0.46 8.06 -10.30
C ILE A 104 -0.93 7.71 -9.76
N LEU A 105 -1.84 7.22 -10.62
CA LEU A 105 -3.18 6.79 -10.18
C LEU A 105 -3.09 5.53 -9.33
N LYS A 106 -2.20 4.60 -9.69
CA LYS A 106 -1.94 3.44 -8.84
C LYS A 106 -1.38 3.84 -7.48
N LEU A 107 -0.46 4.81 -7.41
CA LEU A 107 0.01 5.36 -6.13
C LEU A 107 -1.14 5.88 -5.26
N PHE A 108 -2.11 6.56 -5.85
CA PHE A 108 -3.30 7.02 -5.13
C PHE A 108 -4.21 5.90 -4.63
N SER A 109 -4.16 4.71 -5.24
CA SER A 109 -4.85 3.48 -4.79
C SER A 109 -4.05 2.73 -3.71
N GLU A 110 -2.72 2.78 -3.74
CA GLU A 110 -1.86 2.20 -2.69
C GLU A 110 -1.89 2.99 -1.38
N ILE A 111 -2.02 4.33 -1.44
CA ILE A 111 -2.10 5.20 -0.26
C ILE A 111 -3.21 4.77 0.72
N PRO A 112 -4.49 4.59 0.31
CA PRO A 112 -5.53 4.12 1.22
C PRO A 112 -5.26 2.69 1.72
N ALA A 113 -4.76 1.78 0.87
CA ALA A 113 -4.42 0.42 1.27
C ALA A 113 -3.34 0.40 2.38
N TYR A 114 -2.26 1.16 2.22
CA TYR A 114 -1.25 1.33 3.28
C TYR A 114 -1.75 2.09 4.50
N SER A 115 -2.69 3.03 4.34
CA SER A 115 -3.32 3.69 5.49
C SER A 115 -4.05 2.69 6.37
N VAL A 116 -4.77 1.75 5.76
CA VAL A 116 -5.43 0.66 6.48
C VAL A 116 -4.39 -0.28 7.09
N GLN A 117 -3.38 -0.70 6.33
CA GLN A 117 -2.34 -1.58 6.85
C GLN A 117 -1.66 -1.01 8.10
N ARG A 118 -1.19 0.24 8.04
CA ARG A 118 -0.53 0.88 9.20
C ARG A 118 -1.46 0.98 10.40
N TYR A 119 -2.74 1.30 10.20
CA TYR A 119 -3.71 1.32 11.29
C TYR A 119 -3.80 -0.02 12.02
N TYR A 120 -3.85 -1.15 11.29
CA TYR A 120 -3.90 -2.48 11.90
C TYR A 120 -2.57 -2.89 12.53
N GLU A 121 -1.44 -2.57 11.92
CA GLU A 121 -0.11 -2.79 12.54
C GLU A 121 0.03 -2.03 13.87
N PHE A 122 -0.39 -0.76 13.93
CA PHE A 122 -0.36 0.00 15.18
C PHE A 122 -1.33 -0.57 16.23
N LYS A 123 -2.49 -1.06 15.80
CA LYS A 123 -3.46 -1.68 16.70
C LYS A 123 -2.89 -2.95 17.35
N GLU A 124 -2.19 -3.78 16.58
CA GLU A 124 -1.55 -5.00 17.08
C GLU A 124 -0.35 -4.74 18.03
N LEU A 125 0.25 -3.55 17.99
CA LEU A 125 1.33 -3.18 18.90
C LEU A 125 0.83 -2.69 20.27
N ILE A 126 -0.43 -2.27 20.36
CA ILE A 126 -1.01 -1.64 21.56
C ILE A 126 -1.79 -2.67 22.41
N PHE A 127 -2.25 -3.75 21.81
CA PHE A 127 -3.07 -4.80 22.46
C PHE A 127 -2.39 -6.16 22.39
#